data_AF-A0A0F9B7C6-F1
#
_entry.id   AF-A0A0F9B7C6-F1
#
_cell.length_a   1.000
_cell.length_b   1.000
_cell.length_c   1.000
_cell.angle_alpha   90.00
_cell.angle_beta   90.00
_cell.angle_gamma   90.00
#
_symmetry.space_group_name_H-M   'P 1'
#
loop_
_entity.id
_entity.type
_entity.pdbx_description
1 polymer ?
#
loop_
_entity_poly.entity_id
_entity_poly.type
_entity_poly.pdbx_seq_one_letter_code
_entity_poly.pdbx_strand_id
1 'polypeptide(L)'
;MKTVDISGMGGSYELGCQKMIKNGMRFLKDKPDFDWAGYIQYSNIYGIASAESEQAKALDDVLTDGLNGDYTGAMHQAVVNHLRHIQELGYDGWLKEAEKHDMKIYEIPEEDEIDTQLLIYQIEWQLKLDGGYDPMAELFRNIPVEDLIAVDVNDPDSVKRAGEEILKRMRSFEGRDKNDSPNKKR
;
A
#
# COMPACT_ATOMS: atom_id res chain seq x y z
N MET A 1 -6.25 -18.35 -13.38
CA MET A 1 -5.57 -18.71 -12.11
C MET A 1 -6.25 -17.90 -11.02
N LYS A 2 -6.67 -18.50 -9.90
CA LYS A 2 -7.33 -17.72 -8.83
C LYS A 2 -6.34 -16.82 -8.11
N THR A 3 -6.77 -15.65 -7.67
CA THR A 3 -6.03 -14.71 -6.82
C THR A 3 -6.95 -14.18 -5.71
N VAL A 4 -6.39 -13.36 -4.82
CA VAL A 4 -7.10 -12.70 -3.72
C VAL A 4 -7.09 -11.19 -3.95
N ASP A 5 -8.07 -10.48 -3.41
CA ASP A 5 -8.06 -9.01 -3.36
C ASP A 5 -7.02 -8.53 -2.34
N ILE A 6 -5.93 -7.96 -2.82
CA ILE A 6 -4.76 -7.57 -2.00
C ILE A 6 -4.98 -6.20 -1.38
N SER A 7 -5.54 -5.27 -2.14
CA SER A 7 -5.67 -3.86 -1.75
C SER A 7 -6.96 -3.56 -0.99
N GLY A 8 -8.04 -4.29 -1.27
CA GLY A 8 -9.39 -3.92 -0.83
C GLY A 8 -9.94 -2.64 -1.47
N MET A 9 -9.23 -2.06 -2.46
CA MET A 9 -9.60 -0.79 -3.12
C MET A 9 -10.12 -0.99 -4.55
N GLY A 10 -9.76 -2.10 -5.20
CA GLY A 10 -10.14 -2.36 -6.59
C GLY A 10 -9.45 -1.43 -7.61
N GLY A 11 -9.97 -1.40 -8.83
CA GLY A 11 -9.50 -0.51 -9.91
C GLY A 11 -8.04 -0.71 -10.30
N SER A 12 -7.39 0.37 -10.78
CA SER A 12 -5.95 0.37 -11.08
C SER A 12 -5.10 0.03 -9.86
N TYR A 13 -5.58 0.35 -8.66
CA TYR A 13 -4.85 0.09 -7.44
C TYR A 13 -4.68 -1.42 -7.21
N GLU A 14 -5.76 -2.18 -7.31
CA GLU A 14 -5.72 -3.63 -7.19
C GLU A 14 -4.95 -4.29 -8.36
N LEU A 15 -5.15 -3.81 -9.59
CA LEU A 15 -4.42 -4.33 -10.74
C LEU A 15 -2.91 -4.15 -10.62
N GLY A 16 -2.47 -3.02 -10.07
CA GLY A 16 -1.07 -2.79 -9.73
C GLY A 16 -0.55 -3.84 -8.75
N CYS A 17 -1.28 -4.11 -7.66
CA CYS A 17 -0.93 -5.18 -6.71
C CYS A 17 -0.85 -6.57 -7.38
N GLN A 18 -1.79 -6.90 -8.26
CA GLN A 18 -1.80 -8.18 -8.98
C GLN A 18 -0.60 -8.32 -9.93
N LYS A 19 -0.23 -7.24 -10.63
CA LYS A 19 0.98 -7.22 -11.47
C LYS A 19 2.23 -7.47 -10.64
N MET A 20 2.38 -6.75 -9.52
CA MET A 20 3.51 -6.93 -8.60
C MET A 20 3.57 -8.36 -8.04
N ILE A 21 2.45 -8.95 -7.62
CA ILE A 21 2.42 -10.34 -7.14
C ILE A 21 2.88 -11.31 -8.25
N LYS A 22 2.40 -11.16 -9.49
CA LYS A 22 2.83 -12.03 -10.61
C LYS A 22 4.34 -11.93 -10.85
N ASN A 23 4.88 -10.71 -10.85
CA ASN A 23 6.31 -10.48 -11.00
C ASN A 23 7.12 -11.10 -9.85
N GLY A 24 6.68 -10.90 -8.61
CA GLY A 24 7.33 -11.44 -7.42
C GLY A 24 7.32 -12.97 -7.38
N MET A 25 6.18 -13.61 -7.69
CA MET A 25 6.09 -15.07 -7.75
C MET A 25 7.04 -15.67 -8.80
N ARG A 26 7.15 -15.03 -9.98
CA ARG A 26 8.13 -15.42 -11.00
C ARG A 26 9.56 -15.31 -10.48
N PHE A 27 9.90 -14.23 -9.79
CA PHE A 27 11.24 -14.01 -9.26
C PHE A 27 11.62 -15.00 -8.15
N LEU A 28 10.66 -15.33 -7.28
CA LEU A 28 10.85 -16.20 -6.11
C LEU A 28 10.86 -17.69 -6.48
N LYS A 29 10.31 -18.07 -7.63
CA LYS A 29 10.30 -19.47 -8.11
C LYS A 29 11.69 -20.12 -8.06
N ASP A 30 12.73 -19.36 -8.40
CA ASP A 30 14.12 -19.83 -8.43
C ASP A 30 14.90 -19.46 -7.14
N LYS A 31 14.21 -18.98 -6.09
CA LYS A 31 14.80 -18.53 -4.82
C LYS A 31 14.00 -19.05 -3.61
N PRO A 32 13.96 -20.37 -3.38
CA PRO A 32 13.19 -20.97 -2.29
C PRO A 32 13.66 -20.52 -0.90
N ASP A 33 14.92 -20.08 -0.77
CA ASP A 33 15.53 -19.61 0.48
C ASP A 33 15.70 -18.07 0.53
N PHE A 34 14.80 -17.32 -0.13
CA PHE A 34 14.83 -15.86 -0.12
C PHE A 34 14.84 -15.30 1.31
N ASP A 35 15.75 -14.37 1.58
CA ASP A 35 15.91 -13.76 2.91
C ASP A 35 14.97 -12.57 3.11
N TRP A 36 13.81 -12.83 3.72
CA TRP A 36 12.84 -11.80 4.09
C TRP A 36 13.31 -10.85 5.19
N ALA A 37 14.37 -11.17 5.94
CA ALA A 37 14.94 -10.24 6.93
C ALA A 37 15.58 -9.01 6.26
N GLY A 38 15.83 -9.08 4.94
CA GLY A 38 16.22 -7.95 4.13
C GLY A 38 15.16 -6.84 4.00
N TYR A 39 13.91 -7.10 4.37
CA TYR A 39 12.87 -6.09 4.45
C TYR A 39 12.66 -5.61 5.88
N ILE A 40 12.83 -4.31 6.10
CA ILE A 40 12.48 -3.65 7.36
C ILE A 40 11.08 -3.05 7.22
N GLN A 41 10.19 -3.46 8.12
CA GLN A 41 8.84 -2.91 8.24
C GLN A 41 8.60 -2.47 9.69
N TYR A 42 7.78 -1.45 9.87
CA TYR A 42 7.50 -0.87 11.18
C TYR A 42 6.11 -1.30 11.67
N SER A 43 6.02 -1.78 12.91
CA SER A 43 4.74 -2.17 13.50
C SER A 43 3.77 -0.99 13.55
N ASN A 44 2.53 -1.23 13.13
CA ASN A 44 1.45 -0.24 13.06
C ASN A 44 1.69 0.93 12.08
N ILE A 45 2.67 0.81 11.18
CA ILE A 45 2.89 1.78 10.11
C ILE A 45 2.71 1.05 8.78
N TYR A 46 1.71 1.49 8.01
CA TYR A 46 1.44 0.97 6.68
C TYR A 46 1.98 1.92 5.62
N GLY A 47 2.47 1.35 4.53
CA GLY A 47 3.14 2.04 3.44
C GLY A 47 4.63 2.33 3.63
N ILE A 48 5.25 1.81 4.69
CA ILE A 48 6.70 1.97 4.92
C ILE A 48 7.34 0.57 5.06
N ALA A 49 7.94 0.13 3.97
CA ALA A 49 8.79 -1.05 3.88
C ALA A 49 10.10 -0.66 3.18
N SER A 50 11.24 -1.04 3.76
CA SER A 50 12.57 -0.69 3.23
C SER A 50 13.36 -1.96 2.91
N ALA A 51 13.78 -2.08 1.65
CA ALA A 51 14.69 -3.13 1.22
C ALA A 51 16.14 -2.74 1.56
N GLU A 52 16.73 -3.45 2.52
CA GLU A 52 18.09 -3.20 3.00
C GLU A 52 19.12 -4.13 2.35
N SER A 53 18.74 -5.37 2.05
CA SER A 53 19.60 -6.37 1.40
C SER A 53 19.62 -6.24 -0.13
N GLU A 54 20.67 -6.75 -0.77
CA GLU A 54 20.76 -6.79 -2.24
C GLU A 54 19.64 -7.63 -2.87
N GLN A 55 19.23 -8.73 -2.22
CA GLN A 55 18.13 -9.57 -2.71
C GLN A 55 16.78 -8.88 -2.60
N ALA A 56 16.53 -8.14 -1.51
CA ALA A 56 15.31 -7.37 -1.32
C ALA A 56 15.21 -6.25 -2.37
N LYS A 57 16.32 -5.54 -2.62
CA LYS A 57 16.37 -4.50 -3.67
C LYS A 57 16.10 -5.08 -5.06
N ALA A 58 16.69 -6.24 -5.36
CA ALA A 58 16.45 -6.94 -6.62
C ALA A 58 14.99 -7.41 -6.75
N LEU A 59 14.32 -7.79 -5.65
CA LEU A 59 12.90 -8.08 -5.67
C LEU A 59 12.09 -6.80 -5.94
N ASP A 60 12.38 -5.68 -5.27
CA ASP A 60 11.69 -4.39 -5.48
C ASP A 60 11.76 -3.92 -6.94
N ASP A 61 12.92 -4.03 -7.57
CA ASP A 61 13.11 -3.71 -8.98
C ASP A 61 12.16 -4.53 -9.88
N VAL A 62 11.98 -5.82 -9.56
CA VAL A 62 11.12 -6.72 -10.33
C VAL A 62 9.64 -6.50 -10.02
N LEU A 63 9.28 -6.21 -8.76
CA LEU A 63 7.90 -5.92 -8.39
C LEU A 63 7.38 -4.73 -9.20
N THR A 64 8.19 -3.69 -9.33
CA THR A 64 7.78 -2.41 -9.92
C THR A 64 7.85 -2.37 -11.45
N ASP A 65 8.38 -3.42 -12.07
CA ASP A 65 8.51 -3.52 -13.52
C ASP A 65 7.16 -3.40 -14.24
N GLY A 66 7.12 -2.50 -15.22
CA GLY A 66 5.92 -2.22 -16.02
C GLY A 66 4.79 -1.45 -15.30
N LEU A 67 5.04 -0.86 -14.12
CA LEU A 67 4.09 0.05 -13.45
C LEU A 67 4.36 1.54 -13.74
N ASN A 68 5.48 1.89 -14.37
CA ASN A 68 5.84 3.28 -14.72
C ASN A 68 5.80 4.27 -13.53
N GLY A 69 6.10 3.79 -12.33
CA GLY A 69 6.05 4.61 -11.10
C GLY A 69 4.64 4.79 -10.51
N ASP A 70 3.61 4.18 -11.12
CA ASP A 70 2.23 4.22 -10.65
C ASP A 70 1.98 3.13 -9.58
N TYR A 71 2.70 3.26 -8.46
CA TYR A 71 2.51 2.42 -7.29
C TYR A 71 2.78 3.22 -6.01
N THR A 72 2.21 2.76 -4.89
CA THR A 72 2.41 3.38 -3.58
C THR A 72 3.22 2.47 -2.67
N GLY A 73 3.83 3.04 -1.63
CA GLY A 73 4.48 2.25 -0.58
C GLY A 73 3.50 1.28 0.10
N ALA A 74 2.20 1.62 0.16
CA ALA A 74 1.18 0.76 0.73
C ALA A 74 0.88 -0.46 -0.15
N MET A 75 0.86 -0.30 -1.48
CA MET A 75 0.78 -1.44 -2.39
C MET A 75 2.01 -2.34 -2.24
N HIS A 76 3.20 -1.74 -2.25
CA HIS A 76 4.47 -2.45 -2.15
C HIS A 76 4.53 -3.30 -0.88
N GLN A 77 4.25 -2.69 0.29
CA GLN A 77 4.23 -3.42 1.55
C GLN A 77 3.17 -4.54 1.57
N ALA A 78 1.97 -4.30 1.02
CA ALA A 78 0.94 -5.34 0.90
C ALA A 78 1.45 -6.54 0.10
N VAL A 79 2.02 -6.28 -1.08
CA VAL A 79 2.49 -7.31 -1.99
C VAL A 79 3.66 -8.09 -1.39
N VAL A 80 4.65 -7.40 -0.79
CA VAL A 80 5.78 -8.04 -0.10
C VAL A 80 5.28 -9.02 0.98
N ASN A 81 4.28 -8.62 1.78
CA ASN A 81 3.71 -9.48 2.81
C ASN A 81 2.96 -10.69 2.23
N HIS A 82 2.21 -10.50 1.14
CA HIS A 82 1.54 -11.60 0.46
C HIS A 82 2.54 -12.58 -0.17
N LEU A 83 3.61 -12.10 -0.79
CA LEU A 83 4.65 -12.95 -1.38
C LEU A 83 5.38 -13.77 -0.30
N ARG A 84 5.64 -13.17 0.85
CA ARG A 84 6.17 -13.89 2.01
C ARG A 84 5.24 -15.02 2.44
N HIS A 85 3.95 -14.75 2.59
CA HIS A 85 2.97 -15.80 2.93
C HIS A 85 2.87 -16.89 1.85
N ILE A 86 2.96 -16.53 0.57
CA ILE A 86 2.98 -17.49 -0.53
C ILE A 86 4.21 -18.41 -0.43
N GLN A 87 5.37 -17.88 -0.07
CA GLN A 87 6.58 -18.69 0.11
C GLN A 87 6.51 -19.58 1.35
N GLU A 88 5.93 -19.08 2.46
CA GLU A 88 5.79 -19.83 3.72
C GLU A 88 4.75 -20.96 3.61
N LEU A 89 3.63 -20.73 2.92
CA LEU A 89 2.47 -21.65 2.89
C LEU A 89 2.29 -22.39 1.57
N GLY A 90 2.98 -21.95 0.51
CA GLY A 90 2.66 -22.29 -0.87
C GLY A 90 1.41 -21.56 -1.37
N TYR A 91 1.23 -21.53 -2.70
CA TYR A 91 0.13 -20.81 -3.35
C TYR A 91 -1.25 -21.26 -2.87
N ASP A 92 -1.48 -22.58 -2.81
CA ASP A 92 -2.76 -23.14 -2.34
C ASP A 92 -3.00 -22.87 -0.85
N GLY A 93 -1.92 -22.81 -0.06
CA GLY A 93 -1.99 -22.46 1.36
C GLY A 93 -2.40 -21.00 1.55
N TRP A 94 -1.79 -20.10 0.78
CA TRP A 94 -2.14 -18.68 0.75
C TRP A 94 -3.62 -18.44 0.38
N LEU A 95 -4.14 -19.13 -0.65
CA LEU A 95 -5.56 -19.04 -1.01
C LEU A 95 -6.47 -19.52 0.11
N LYS A 96 -6.12 -20.63 0.79
CA LYS A 96 -6.91 -21.15 1.93
C LYS A 96 -6.91 -20.21 3.12
N GLU A 97 -5.78 -19.57 3.42
CA GLU A 97 -5.73 -18.56 4.48
C GLU A 97 -6.59 -17.35 4.11
N ALA A 98 -6.55 -16.91 2.86
CA ALA A 98 -7.40 -15.83 2.38
C ALA A 98 -8.91 -16.15 2.53
N GLU A 99 -9.33 -17.39 2.24
CA GLU A 99 -10.71 -17.85 2.47
C GLU A 99 -11.10 -17.79 3.96
N LYS A 100 -10.20 -18.17 4.88
CA LYS A 100 -10.47 -18.11 6.33
C LYS A 100 -10.67 -16.69 6.85
N HIS A 101 -10.10 -15.71 6.16
CA HIS A 101 -10.17 -14.30 6.51
C HIS A 101 -11.24 -13.55 5.70
N ASP A 102 -12.18 -14.25 5.05
CA ASP A 102 -13.24 -13.68 4.21
C ASP A 102 -12.72 -12.75 3.10
N MET A 103 -11.49 -12.99 2.62
CA MET A 103 -10.94 -12.23 1.50
C MET A 103 -11.62 -12.65 0.19
N LYS A 104 -11.83 -11.68 -0.70
CA LYS A 104 -12.43 -11.95 -2.01
C LYS A 104 -11.45 -12.73 -2.89
N ILE A 105 -11.87 -13.90 -3.36
CA ILE A 105 -11.14 -14.71 -4.34
C ILE A 105 -11.78 -14.59 -5.71
N TYR A 106 -10.97 -14.37 -6.74
CA TYR A 106 -11.42 -14.20 -8.11
C TYR A 106 -10.39 -14.70 -9.11
N GLU A 107 -10.76 -14.83 -10.39
CA GLU A 107 -9.80 -15.18 -11.44
C GLU A 107 -8.89 -13.98 -11.74
N ILE A 108 -7.59 -14.20 -11.70
CA ILE A 108 -6.62 -13.18 -12.09
C ILE A 108 -6.76 -12.89 -13.59
N PRO A 109 -6.76 -11.62 -14.01
CA PRO A 109 -6.67 -11.29 -15.42
C PRO A 109 -5.35 -11.77 -16.02
N GLU A 110 -5.35 -12.04 -17.32
CA GLU A 110 -4.13 -12.35 -18.07
C GLU A 110 -3.19 -11.14 -18.08
N GLU A 111 -1.88 -11.36 -18.27
CA GLU A 111 -0.88 -10.29 -18.11
C GLU A 111 -1.08 -9.14 -19.10
N ASP A 112 -1.38 -9.46 -20.35
CA ASP A 112 -1.74 -8.50 -21.39
C ASP A 112 -3.03 -7.73 -21.07
N GLU A 113 -3.99 -8.39 -20.41
CA GLU A 113 -5.21 -7.76 -19.94
C GLU A 113 -4.93 -6.79 -18.80
N ILE A 114 -4.09 -7.15 -17.82
CA ILE A 114 -3.66 -6.26 -16.73
C ILE A 114 -3.00 -5.01 -17.31
N ASP A 115 -2.06 -5.18 -18.24
CA ASP A 115 -1.32 -4.08 -18.84
C ASP A 115 -2.24 -3.15 -19.64
N THR A 116 -3.16 -3.72 -20.40
CA THR A 116 -4.16 -2.96 -21.15
C THR A 116 -5.07 -2.17 -20.21
N GLN A 117 -5.56 -2.79 -19.12
CA GLN A 117 -6.42 -2.11 -18.16
C GLN A 117 -5.68 -1.00 -17.41
N LEU A 118 -4.43 -1.24 -16.97
CA LEU A 118 -3.60 -0.21 -16.33
C LEU A 118 -3.39 0.99 -17.26
N LEU A 119 -3.09 0.74 -18.54
CA LEU A 119 -2.97 1.81 -19.53
C LEU A 119 -4.28 2.61 -19.70
N ILE A 120 -5.42 1.92 -19.75
CA ILE A 120 -6.74 2.57 -19.82
C ILE A 120 -6.94 3.48 -18.60
N TYR A 121 -6.68 2.98 -17.38
CA TYR A 121 -6.82 3.79 -16.17
C TYR A 121 -5.91 5.03 -16.19
N GLN A 122 -4.68 4.89 -16.67
CA GLN A 122 -3.74 6.02 -16.80
C GLN A 122 -4.26 7.07 -17.79
N ILE A 123 -4.77 6.64 -18.94
CA ILE A 123 -5.37 7.54 -19.94
C ILE A 123 -6.60 8.24 -19.35
N GLU A 124 -7.50 7.51 -18.69
CA GLU A 124 -8.69 8.09 -18.06
C GLU A 124 -8.34 9.13 -16.99
N TRP A 125 -7.32 8.87 -16.17
CA TRP A 125 -6.82 9.83 -15.19
C TRP A 125 -6.23 11.07 -15.85
N GLN A 126 -5.41 10.90 -16.88
CA GLN A 126 -4.85 12.04 -17.61
C GLN A 126 -5.95 12.89 -18.25
N LEU A 127 -6.95 12.27 -18.88
CA LEU A 127 -8.08 12.97 -19.47
C LEU A 127 -8.91 13.73 -18.43
N LYS A 128 -9.07 13.21 -17.21
CA LYS A 128 -9.72 13.94 -16.10
C LYS A 128 -8.92 15.20 -15.75
N LEU A 129 -7.61 15.07 -15.59
CA LEU A 129 -6.72 16.19 -15.25
C LEU A 129 -6.75 17.27 -16.36
N ASP A 130 -6.63 16.85 -17.62
CA ASP A 130 -6.71 17.74 -18.79
C ASP A 130 -8.09 18.40 -18.92
N GLY A 131 -9.13 17.70 -18.47
CA GLY A 131 -10.50 18.20 -18.37
C GLY A 131 -10.75 19.20 -17.23
N GLY A 132 -9.72 19.56 -16.46
CA GLY A 132 -9.80 20.53 -15.36
C GLY A 132 -10.19 19.91 -14.01
N TYR A 133 -10.11 18.59 -13.85
CA TYR A 133 -10.23 17.97 -12.54
C TYR A 133 -9.05 18.39 -11.67
N ASP A 134 -9.34 18.95 -10.49
CA ASP A 134 -8.34 19.33 -9.49
C ASP A 134 -8.45 18.37 -8.28
N PRO A 135 -7.53 17.39 -8.15
CA PRO A 135 -7.53 16.44 -7.04
C PRO A 135 -7.39 17.13 -5.68
N MET A 136 -6.65 18.24 -5.61
CA MET A 136 -6.46 18.96 -4.37
C MET A 136 -7.73 19.69 -3.96
N ALA A 137 -8.43 20.32 -4.91
CA ALA A 137 -9.73 20.94 -4.63
C ALA A 137 -10.80 19.92 -4.20
N GLU A 138 -10.76 18.69 -4.72
CA GLU A 138 -11.62 17.60 -4.23
C GLU A 138 -11.22 17.14 -2.83
N LEU A 139 -9.92 16.99 -2.55
CA LEU A 139 -9.44 16.62 -1.22
C LEU A 139 -9.90 17.64 -0.16
N PHE A 140 -9.69 18.93 -0.43
CA PHE A 140 -10.10 20.01 0.48
C PHE A 140 -11.62 20.18 0.62
N ARG A 141 -12.41 19.65 -0.33
CA ARG A 141 -13.87 19.61 -0.20
C ARG A 141 -14.34 18.55 0.79
N ASN A 142 -13.58 17.47 0.96
CA ASN A 142 -13.99 16.30 1.73
C ASN A 142 -13.29 16.19 3.09
N ILE A 143 -12.13 16.83 3.27
CA ILE A 143 -11.40 16.81 4.53
C ILE A 143 -11.57 18.17 5.24
N PRO A 144 -12.04 18.19 6.50
CA PRO A 144 -12.07 19.41 7.29
C PRO A 144 -10.67 20.03 7.37
N VAL A 145 -10.57 21.34 7.16
CA VAL A 145 -9.28 22.05 7.09
C VAL A 145 -8.51 21.92 8.40
N GLU A 146 -9.23 21.86 9.52
CA GLU A 146 -8.67 21.62 10.86
C GLU A 146 -7.94 20.28 11.00
N ASP A 147 -8.28 19.27 10.19
CA ASP A 147 -7.63 17.96 10.24
C ASP A 147 -6.36 17.90 9.38
N LEU A 148 -6.14 18.88 8.51
CA LEU A 148 -5.01 18.92 7.58
C LEU A 148 -3.76 19.53 8.21
N ILE A 149 -2.63 18.86 8.01
CA ILE A 149 -1.30 19.40 8.27
C ILE A 149 -0.60 19.48 6.91
N ALA A 150 -0.53 20.68 6.34
CA ALA A 150 0.19 20.93 5.10
C ALA A 150 1.68 21.16 5.38
N VAL A 151 2.56 20.56 4.58
CA VAL A 151 4.01 20.69 4.70
C VAL A 151 4.59 21.05 3.34
N ASP A 152 5.38 22.12 3.32
CA ASP A 152 6.29 22.38 2.20
C ASP A 152 7.67 21.85 2.60
N VAL A 153 8.09 20.77 1.94
CA VAL A 153 9.36 20.08 2.24
C VAL A 153 10.58 20.93 1.89
N ASN A 154 10.42 21.98 1.09
CA ASN A 154 11.50 22.90 0.73
C ASN A 154 11.58 24.13 1.67
N ASP A 155 10.60 24.33 2.55
CA ASP A 155 10.60 25.38 3.59
C ASP A 155 10.87 24.77 4.97
N PRO A 156 12.08 24.94 5.54
CA PRO A 156 12.41 24.43 6.87
C PRO A 156 11.46 24.90 7.98
N ASP A 157 10.90 26.11 7.87
CA ASP A 157 9.95 26.62 8.85
C ASP A 157 8.58 25.95 8.71
N SER A 158 8.19 25.56 7.48
CA SER A 158 7.00 24.75 7.22
C SER A 158 7.11 23.37 7.84
N VAL A 159 8.24 22.70 7.63
CA VAL A 159 8.56 21.40 8.25
C VAL A 159 8.50 21.50 9.78
N LYS A 160 9.08 22.55 10.36
CA LYS A 160 9.07 22.77 11.81
C LYS A 160 7.65 22.98 12.35
N ARG A 161 6.85 23.87 11.73
CA ARG A 161 5.45 24.11 12.13
C ARG A 161 4.62 22.84 12.08
N ALA A 162 4.79 22.03 11.03
CA ALA A 162 4.11 20.75 10.89
C ALA A 162 4.51 19.78 12.01
N GLY A 163 5.81 19.67 12.31
CA GLY A 163 6.30 18.83 13.41
C GLY A 163 5.75 19.25 14.78
N GLU A 164 5.66 20.55 15.05
CA GLU A 164 5.07 21.08 16.29
C GLU A 164 3.58 20.74 16.43
N GLU A 165 2.81 20.87 15.34
CA GLU A 165 1.38 20.53 15.33
C GLU A 165 1.15 19.02 15.46
N ILE A 166 1.97 18.18 14.80
CA ILE A 166 1.94 16.72 14.98
C ILE A 166 2.18 16.37 16.46
N LEU A 167 3.23 16.92 17.08
CA LEU A 167 3.55 16.68 18.49
C LEU A 167 2.43 17.13 19.44
N LYS A 168 1.79 18.27 19.14
CA LYS A 168 0.65 18.77 19.91
C LYS A 168 -0.55 17.83 19.81
N ARG A 169 -0.87 17.31 18.62
CA ARG A 169 -1.96 16.35 18.40
C ARG A 169 -1.69 15.02 19.09
N MET A 170 -0.46 14.49 19.00
CA MET A 170 -0.05 13.26 19.70
C MET A 170 -0.25 13.37 21.21
N ARG A 171 0.21 14.47 21.84
CA ARG A 171 0.02 14.70 23.28
C ARG A 171 -1.45 14.85 23.68
N SER A 172 -2.28 15.45 22.82
CA SER A 172 -3.72 15.56 23.06
C SER A 172 -4.46 14.22 23.01
N PHE A 173 -3.88 13.22 22.33
CA PHE A 173 -4.39 11.86 22.23
C PHE A 173 -4.07 11.06 23.51
N GLU A 174 -2.83 11.16 24.01
CA GLU A 174 -2.41 10.52 25.27
C GLU A 174 -3.20 11.00 26.50
N GLY A 175 -3.80 12.19 26.43
CA GLY A 175 -4.67 12.75 27.47
C GLY A 175 -6.12 12.24 27.45
N ARG A 176 -6.61 11.69 26.32
CA ARG A 176 -8.00 11.20 26.18
C ARG A 176 -8.18 9.79 26.74
N ASP A 177 -7.17 8.92 26.61
CA ASP A 177 -7.23 7.54 27.12
C ASP A 177 -7.36 7.44 28.65
N LYS A 178 -7.07 8.52 29.39
CA LYS A 178 -7.20 8.51 30.86
C LYS A 178 -8.58 8.87 31.39
N ASN A 179 -9.46 9.47 30.57
CA ASN A 179 -10.74 10.00 31.04
C ASN A 179 -12.00 9.34 30.45
N ASP A 180 -11.88 8.53 29.39
CA ASP A 180 -13.03 7.82 28.78
C ASP A 180 -13.00 6.30 29.02
N SER A 181 -12.93 5.90 30.29
CA SER A 181 -13.39 4.55 30.70
C SER A 181 -14.85 4.62 31.18
N PRO A 182 -15.86 4.39 30.33
CA PRO A 182 -17.20 4.16 30.82
C PRO A 182 -17.28 2.77 31.47
N ASN A 183 -17.70 2.76 32.73
CA ASN A 183 -18.09 1.63 33.58
C ASN A 183 -17.01 0.82 34.32
N LYS A 184 -16.52 1.43 35.41
CA LYS A 184 -16.54 0.78 36.73
C LYS A 184 -17.73 1.28 37.54
N LYS A 185 -18.87 0.56 37.54
CA LYS A 185 -19.77 0.48 38.70
C LYS A 185 -20.53 -0.86 38.68
N ARG A 186 -20.15 -1.69 39.66
CA ARG A 186 -20.90 -2.69 40.45
C ARG A 186 -21.95 -3.55 39.75
#